data_AF-A0A4Z2CAZ3-F1
#
_entry.id   AF-A0A4Z2CAZ3-F1
#
_cell.length_a   1.000
_cell.length_b   1.000
_cell.length_c   1.000
_cell.angle_alpha   90.00
_cell.angle_beta   90.00
_cell.angle_gamma   90.00
#
_symmetry.space_group_name_H-M   'P 1'
#
loop_
_entity.id
_entity.type
_entity.pdbx_description
1 polymer ?
#
loop_
_entity_poly.entity_id
_entity_poly.type
_entity_poly.pdbx_seq_one_letter_code
_entity_poly.pdbx_strand_id
1 'polypeptide(L)'
;MKTYVAFPAELVNKGWKIQIGCHTDYLNHSELKRAACVHEQFPVTSEMMQIWNLWGGLIYLIAPRNAQVDGAEVTVQVAVPAPYYKSGVTTAGDWSRLRTAPSPWAEMEFDNIVITVPSETVRDLERPDELAALWNAIMAAIADLAALPPKLGRKERIVTDVQISHGWMHAGYPIMAFTAAAHELVQERFGWDALKKAFGAYHGMSSYPDDNTGKMNLYAETVSRAVGRNLTGFFRAWGWSIEASTEEKVKNLPPWTDHPMVQYG
;
A
#
# COMPACT_ATOMS: atom_id res chain seq x y z
N MET A 1 -5.98 -5.37 25.19
CA MET A 1 -4.77 -4.69 25.72
C MET A 1 -5.13 -3.23 25.99
N LYS A 2 -4.71 -2.65 27.12
CA LYS A 2 -4.91 -1.22 27.42
C LYS A 2 -3.57 -0.52 27.20
N THR A 3 -3.55 0.52 26.38
CA THR A 3 -2.34 1.28 26.07
C THR A 3 -2.42 2.64 26.74
N TYR A 4 -1.38 2.98 27.52
CA TYR A 4 -1.23 4.33 28.07
C TYR A 4 -0.35 5.16 27.15
N VAL A 5 -0.78 6.38 26.91
CA VAL A 5 -0.08 7.35 26.07
C VAL A 5 0.12 8.62 26.87
N ALA A 6 1.38 9.05 26.96
CA ALA A 6 1.75 10.33 27.53
C ALA A 6 1.90 11.36 26.41
N PHE A 7 1.21 12.48 26.54
CA PHE A 7 1.24 13.61 25.62
C PHE A 7 1.87 14.82 26.31
N PRO A 8 2.61 15.67 25.59
CA PRO A 8 3.08 16.92 26.14
C PRO A 8 1.91 17.91 26.26
N ALA A 9 1.98 18.79 27.27
CA ALA A 9 0.94 19.75 27.62
C ALA A 9 0.46 20.60 26.42
N GLU A 10 1.35 20.89 25.48
CA GLU A 10 1.06 21.67 24.27
C GLU A 10 0.11 20.99 23.28
N LEU A 11 -0.10 19.67 23.37
CA LEU A 11 -1.10 18.97 22.54
C LEU A 11 -2.47 18.87 23.22
N VAL A 12 -2.50 18.99 24.55
CA VAL A 12 -3.67 18.75 25.39
C VAL A 12 -4.73 19.82 25.15
N ASN A 13 -5.94 19.39 24.81
CA ASN A 13 -7.09 20.24 24.49
C ASN A 13 -6.81 21.23 23.33
N LYS A 14 -5.88 20.90 22.42
CA LYS A 14 -5.57 21.71 21.22
C LYS A 14 -6.13 21.13 19.92
N GLY A 15 -7.09 20.19 20.01
CA GLY A 15 -7.75 19.59 18.85
C GLY A 15 -6.99 18.41 18.21
N TRP A 16 -5.87 17.99 18.81
CA TRP A 16 -5.20 16.74 18.48
C TRP A 16 -6.07 15.54 18.81
N LYS A 17 -5.92 14.48 18.04
CA LYS A 17 -6.56 13.19 18.31
C LYS A 17 -5.53 12.07 18.23
N ILE A 18 -5.75 11.01 18.96
CA ILE A 18 -5.05 9.74 18.77
C ILE A 18 -6.00 8.71 18.19
N GLN A 19 -5.54 7.97 17.18
CA GLN A 19 -6.31 6.94 16.49
C GLN A 19 -5.65 5.58 16.65
N ILE A 20 -6.45 4.53 16.80
CA ILE A 20 -6.01 3.13 16.73
C ILE A 20 -6.76 2.46 15.58
N GLY A 21 -6.02 1.94 14.59
CA GLY A 21 -6.55 1.32 13.38
C GLY A 21 -6.36 2.21 12.15
N CYS A 22 -5.92 1.64 11.02
CA CYS A 22 -5.70 2.35 9.74
C CYS A 22 -6.97 2.47 8.90
N HIS A 23 -7.85 1.47 9.00
CA HIS A 23 -9.04 1.34 8.14
C HIS A 23 -10.15 2.26 8.66
N THR A 24 -10.19 3.48 8.13
CA THR A 24 -11.24 4.46 8.48
C THR A 24 -12.55 4.25 7.71
N ASP A 25 -12.57 3.29 6.80
CA ASP A 25 -13.69 2.99 5.92
C ASP A 25 -14.81 2.24 6.67
N TYR A 26 -16.05 2.69 6.51
CA TYR A 26 -17.22 2.08 7.13
C TYR A 26 -17.91 1.14 6.15
N LEU A 27 -18.05 -0.14 6.52
CA LEU A 27 -18.65 -1.14 5.64
C LEU A 27 -20.16 -1.21 5.84
N ASN A 28 -20.91 -1.11 4.75
CA ASN A 28 -22.36 -1.26 4.70
C ASN A 28 -22.77 -2.28 3.61
N HIS A 29 -22.23 -3.49 3.73
CA HIS A 29 -22.54 -4.61 2.84
C HIS A 29 -23.55 -5.55 3.51
N SER A 30 -24.29 -6.33 2.72
CA SER A 30 -25.18 -7.38 3.23
C SER A 30 -24.41 -8.50 3.94
N GLU A 31 -23.17 -8.75 3.52
CA GLU A 31 -22.24 -9.69 4.13
C GLU A 31 -20.92 -8.98 4.46
N LEU A 32 -20.45 -9.18 5.69
CA LEU A 32 -19.26 -8.53 6.22
C LEU A 32 -18.14 -9.55 6.45
N LYS A 33 -16.98 -9.31 5.84
CA LYS A 33 -15.73 -10.09 6.02
C LYS A 33 -14.90 -9.60 7.23
N ARG A 34 -15.24 -8.44 7.78
CA ARG A 34 -14.73 -7.88 9.04
C ARG A 34 -15.79 -6.97 9.67
N ALA A 35 -15.61 -6.56 10.93
CA ALA A 35 -16.51 -5.59 11.57
C ALA A 35 -16.62 -4.29 10.74
N ALA A 36 -17.80 -3.67 10.76
CA ALA A 36 -18.11 -2.51 9.90
C ALA A 36 -17.16 -1.32 10.12
N CYS A 37 -16.81 -1.06 11.37
CA CYS A 37 -15.80 -0.08 11.78
C CYS A 37 -14.74 -0.79 12.63
N VAL A 38 -13.46 -0.59 12.31
CA VAL A 38 -12.33 -1.20 13.03
C VAL A 38 -11.29 -0.17 13.49
N HIS A 39 -11.64 1.12 13.49
CA HIS A 39 -10.79 2.17 14.05
C HIS A 39 -11.51 2.94 15.16
N GLU A 40 -10.74 3.49 16.08
CA GLU A 40 -11.22 4.32 17.17
C GLU A 40 -10.40 5.60 17.24
N GLN A 41 -11.04 6.73 17.55
CA GLN A 41 -10.39 8.03 17.74
C GLN A 41 -10.71 8.63 19.10
N PHE A 42 -9.68 9.14 19.77
CA PHE A 42 -9.80 9.80 21.06
C PHE A 42 -9.25 11.23 20.96
N PRO A 43 -10.00 12.28 21.36
CA PRO A 43 -9.43 13.62 21.49
C PRO A 43 -8.37 13.64 22.59
N VAL A 44 -7.24 14.32 22.35
CA VAL A 44 -6.18 14.45 23.36
C VAL A 44 -6.61 15.48 24.40
N THR A 45 -7.06 15.03 25.56
CA THR A 45 -7.66 15.87 26.62
C THR A 45 -6.89 15.90 27.93
N SER A 46 -5.89 15.03 28.08
CA SER A 46 -5.04 14.91 29.27
C SER A 46 -3.62 14.54 28.84
N GLU A 47 -2.62 14.92 29.63
CA GLU A 47 -1.22 14.53 29.43
C GLU A 47 -1.00 13.02 29.56
N MET A 48 -1.89 12.32 30.26
CA MET A 48 -1.89 10.87 30.35
C MET A 48 -3.29 10.35 29.99
N MET A 49 -3.37 9.51 28.97
CA MET A 49 -4.62 8.89 28.55
C MET A 49 -4.47 7.40 28.36
N GLN A 50 -5.53 6.67 28.68
CA GLN A 50 -5.67 5.27 28.32
C GLN A 50 -6.50 5.18 27.03
N ILE A 51 -5.96 4.51 26.01
CA ILE A 51 -6.64 4.24 24.74
C ILE A 51 -6.75 2.74 24.50
N TRP A 52 -7.73 2.34 23.69
CA TRP A 52 -7.96 0.95 23.33
C TRP A 52 -8.83 0.84 22.08
N ASN A 53 -8.72 -0.28 21.38
CA ASN A 53 -9.62 -0.69 20.31
C ASN A 53 -9.72 -2.22 20.39
N LEU A 54 -10.93 -2.77 20.25
CA LEU A 54 -11.18 -4.21 20.34
C LEU A 54 -10.32 -5.01 19.36
N TRP A 55 -10.10 -4.46 18.16
CA TRP A 55 -9.37 -5.10 17.06
C TRP A 55 -7.86 -4.85 17.11
N GLY A 56 -7.40 -3.97 18.01
CA GLY A 56 -6.07 -3.38 17.92
C GLY A 56 -5.91 -2.50 16.69
N GLY A 57 -4.67 -2.30 16.25
CA GLY A 57 -4.34 -1.51 15.07
C GLY A 57 -3.12 -0.64 15.27
N LEU A 58 -2.58 -0.12 14.17
CA LEU A 58 -1.51 0.88 14.19
C LEU A 58 -2.02 2.15 14.90
N ILE A 59 -1.12 2.81 15.63
CA ILE A 59 -1.43 3.99 16.43
C ILE A 59 -0.98 5.24 15.67
N TYR A 60 -1.89 6.20 15.51
CA TYR A 60 -1.63 7.45 14.80
C TYR A 60 -1.91 8.65 15.69
N LEU A 61 -1.06 9.67 15.62
CA LEU A 61 -1.38 10.99 16.11
C LEU A 61 -1.92 11.84 14.96
N ILE A 62 -3.14 12.35 15.12
CA ILE A 62 -3.82 13.18 14.12
C ILE A 62 -3.69 14.64 14.52
N ALA A 63 -2.96 15.39 13.69
CA ALA A 63 -2.81 16.81 13.83
C ALA A 63 -4.10 17.57 13.43
N PRO A 64 -4.51 18.59 14.20
CA PRO A 64 -5.54 19.52 13.75
C PRO A 64 -5.03 20.33 12.54
N ARG A 65 -5.96 20.96 11.81
CA ARG A 65 -5.59 21.83 10.69
C ARG A 65 -4.67 22.95 11.18
N ASN A 66 -3.63 23.23 10.39
CA ASN A 66 -2.63 24.28 10.67
C ASN A 66 -1.86 24.10 11.99
N ALA A 67 -1.78 22.88 12.53
CA ALA A 67 -0.93 22.61 13.68
C ALA A 67 0.52 23.01 13.39
N GLN A 68 1.13 23.76 14.31
CA GLN A 68 2.54 24.15 14.27
C GLN A 68 3.14 23.72 15.60
N VAL A 69 3.69 22.50 15.63
CA VAL A 69 4.35 21.93 16.79
C VAL A 69 5.62 21.27 16.30
N ASP A 70 6.74 21.61 16.92
CA ASP A 70 8.06 21.06 16.61
C ASP A 70 8.67 20.47 17.87
N GLY A 71 9.26 19.29 17.77
CA GLY A 71 9.89 18.61 18.91
C GLY A 71 8.95 17.99 19.96
N ALA A 72 7.64 17.94 19.74
CA ALA A 72 6.72 17.26 20.68
C ALA A 72 6.99 15.76 20.76
N GLU A 73 7.25 15.27 21.97
CA GLU A 73 7.42 13.83 22.23
C GLU A 73 6.15 13.22 22.82
N VAL A 74 5.60 12.23 22.12
CA VAL A 74 4.48 11.41 22.60
C VAL A 74 5.02 10.02 22.94
N THR A 75 4.78 9.56 24.17
CA THR A 75 5.30 8.26 24.64
C THR A 75 4.17 7.25 24.74
N VAL A 76 4.32 6.10 24.06
CA VAL A 76 3.38 4.96 24.12
C VAL A 76 3.98 3.85 24.98
N GLN A 77 3.37 3.53 26.12
CA GLN A 77 3.97 2.64 27.12
C GLN A 77 3.73 1.15 26.87
N VAL A 78 2.61 0.78 26.27
CA VAL A 78 2.24 -0.63 26.03
C VAL A 78 1.78 -0.79 24.59
N ALA A 79 2.69 -1.20 23.72
CA ALA A 79 2.42 -1.46 22.30
C ALA A 79 3.31 -2.58 21.77
N VAL A 80 2.88 -3.15 20.65
CA VAL A 80 3.63 -4.17 19.92
C VAL A 80 4.26 -3.49 18.69
N PRO A 81 5.55 -3.71 18.38
CA PRO A 81 6.18 -3.08 17.24
C PRO A 81 5.58 -3.59 15.92
N ALA A 82 5.44 -2.68 14.98
CA ALA A 82 5.02 -2.96 13.62
C ALA A 82 6.19 -2.81 12.64
N PRO A 83 6.20 -3.55 11.51
CA PRO A 83 7.10 -3.25 10.42
C PRO A 83 6.82 -1.83 9.92
N TYR A 84 7.78 -0.94 10.13
CA TYR A 84 7.66 0.46 9.73
C TYR A 84 8.94 0.87 9.02
N TYR A 85 8.80 1.22 7.75
CA TYR A 85 9.87 1.77 6.94
C TYR A 85 9.61 3.25 6.71
N LYS A 86 10.63 4.08 6.87
CA LYS A 86 10.58 5.50 6.56
C LYS A 86 11.74 5.89 5.66
N SER A 87 11.41 6.36 4.46
CA SER A 87 12.37 6.85 3.46
C SER A 87 13.32 7.89 4.07
N GLY A 88 14.62 7.71 3.84
CA GLY A 88 15.67 8.59 4.35
C GLY A 88 15.97 8.47 5.85
N VAL A 89 15.24 7.63 6.60
CA VAL A 89 15.44 7.44 8.05
C VAL A 89 15.78 6.00 8.39
N THR A 90 15.01 5.04 7.88
CA THR A 90 15.22 3.61 8.16
C THR A 90 16.42 3.10 7.37
N THR A 91 17.46 2.62 8.06
CA THR A 91 18.62 2.01 7.41
C THR A 91 18.32 0.58 6.95
N ALA A 92 19.13 0.03 6.04
CA ALA A 92 19.00 -1.38 5.62
C ALA A 92 19.16 -2.35 6.81
N GLY A 93 20.06 -2.04 7.74
CA GLY A 93 20.25 -2.82 8.97
C GLY A 93 19.01 -2.80 9.86
N ASP A 94 18.43 -1.60 10.09
CA ASP A 94 17.18 -1.47 10.84
C ASP A 94 16.04 -2.24 10.17
N TRP A 95 15.91 -2.09 8.85
CA TRP A 95 14.84 -2.72 8.08
C TRP A 95 14.88 -4.25 8.17
N SER A 96 16.07 -4.86 8.10
CA SER A 96 16.23 -6.31 8.22
C SER A 96 15.60 -6.88 9.50
N ARG A 97 15.59 -6.09 10.59
CA ARG A 97 14.99 -6.41 11.89
C ARG A 97 13.54 -5.94 12.00
N LEU A 98 13.21 -4.75 11.48
CA LEU A 98 11.86 -4.17 11.57
C LEU A 98 10.85 -4.93 10.70
N ARG A 99 11.27 -5.42 9.52
CA ARG A 99 10.40 -6.17 8.61
C ARG A 99 9.85 -7.46 9.23
N THR A 100 10.46 -7.98 10.30
CA THR A 100 10.01 -9.18 11.03
C THR A 100 9.21 -8.88 12.30
N ALA A 101 8.88 -7.62 12.60
CA ALA A 101 8.12 -7.24 13.79
C ALA A 101 6.68 -7.85 13.80
N PRO A 102 6.14 -8.26 14.96
CA PRO A 102 5.01 -9.19 15.03
C PRO A 102 3.62 -8.58 14.75
N SER A 103 3.48 -7.25 14.60
CA SER A 103 2.21 -6.64 14.19
C SER A 103 1.66 -7.28 12.90
N PRO A 104 0.34 -7.46 12.74
CA PRO A 104 -0.26 -7.96 11.51
C PRO A 104 -0.23 -6.95 10.35
N TRP A 105 -0.01 -5.66 10.65
CA TRP A 105 0.05 -4.58 9.66
C TRP A 105 1.43 -3.92 9.64
N ALA A 106 1.89 -3.60 8.44
CA ALA A 106 3.10 -2.86 8.15
C ALA A 106 2.76 -1.49 7.54
N GLU A 107 3.64 -0.51 7.73
CA GLU A 107 3.51 0.82 7.15
C GLU A 107 4.81 1.25 6.46
N MET A 108 4.68 1.62 5.18
CA MET A 108 5.77 2.09 4.33
C MET A 108 5.58 3.58 4.07
N GLU A 109 6.39 4.41 4.71
CA GLU A 109 6.34 5.87 4.60
C GLU A 109 7.41 6.38 3.63
N PHE A 110 6.95 6.98 2.53
CA PHE A 110 7.78 7.64 1.53
C PHE A 110 7.62 9.16 1.60
N ASP A 111 8.15 9.91 0.62
CA ASP A 111 8.22 11.38 0.71
C ASP A 111 6.83 12.03 0.64
N ASN A 112 5.98 11.52 -0.25
CA ASN A 112 4.66 12.07 -0.56
C ASN A 112 3.51 11.08 -0.36
N ILE A 113 3.79 9.82 -0.01
CA ILE A 113 2.77 8.79 0.16
C ILE A 113 3.14 7.83 1.29
N VAL A 114 2.13 7.32 1.98
CA VAL A 114 2.24 6.24 2.97
C VAL A 114 1.39 5.06 2.51
N ILE A 115 1.93 3.85 2.60
CA ILE A 115 1.23 2.63 2.19
C ILE A 115 1.16 1.66 3.36
N THR A 116 -0.05 1.23 3.70
CA THR A 116 -0.31 0.27 4.76
C THR A 116 -0.79 -1.05 4.16
N VAL A 117 -0.05 -2.13 4.43
CA VAL A 117 -0.28 -3.50 3.91
C VAL A 117 -0.19 -4.53 5.04
N PRO A 118 -0.70 -5.77 4.86
CA PRO A 118 -0.42 -6.85 5.79
C PRO A 118 1.08 -7.07 5.92
N SER A 119 1.56 -7.33 7.15
CA SER A 119 2.98 -7.50 7.44
C SER A 119 3.63 -8.65 6.67
N GLU A 120 2.86 -9.69 6.32
CA GLU A 120 3.33 -10.80 5.48
C GLU A 120 3.90 -10.31 4.14
N THR A 121 3.28 -9.30 3.54
CA THR A 121 3.66 -8.72 2.24
C THR A 121 5.07 -8.14 2.21
N VAL A 122 5.52 -7.61 3.36
CA VAL A 122 6.82 -6.94 3.50
C VAL A 122 7.88 -7.81 4.17
N ARG A 123 7.53 -9.03 4.64
CA ARG A 123 8.49 -9.92 5.30
C ARG A 123 9.69 -10.19 4.42
N ASP A 124 9.47 -10.37 3.12
CA ASP A 124 10.50 -10.69 2.12
C ASP A 124 10.98 -9.48 1.31
N LEU A 125 10.56 -8.26 1.68
CA LEU A 125 11.02 -7.04 1.01
C LEU A 125 12.44 -6.71 1.47
N GLU A 126 13.47 -7.09 0.72
CA GLU A 126 14.87 -6.84 1.11
C GLU A 126 15.38 -5.44 0.74
N ARG A 127 14.84 -4.86 -0.35
CA ARG A 127 15.25 -3.58 -0.93
C ARG A 127 14.14 -2.53 -0.84
N PRO A 128 13.80 -2.06 0.38
CA PRO A 128 12.79 -1.01 0.54
C PRO A 128 13.25 0.34 -0.02
N ASP A 129 14.56 0.51 -0.28
CA ASP A 129 15.16 1.67 -0.93
C ASP A 129 14.77 1.78 -2.41
N GLU A 130 14.73 0.66 -3.13
CA GLU A 130 14.27 0.61 -4.53
C GLU A 130 12.77 0.96 -4.60
N LEU A 131 11.97 0.37 -3.70
CA LEU A 131 10.56 0.71 -3.56
C LEU A 131 10.34 2.19 -3.19
N ALA A 132 11.19 2.77 -2.34
CA ALA A 132 11.13 4.19 -2.01
C ALA A 132 11.43 5.07 -3.21
N ALA A 133 12.46 4.73 -3.99
CA ALA A 133 12.79 5.44 -5.23
C ALA A 133 11.62 5.38 -6.24
N LEU A 134 10.99 4.20 -6.38
CA LEU A 134 9.81 3.96 -7.21
C LEU A 134 8.66 4.91 -6.85
N TRP A 135 8.19 4.87 -5.60
CA TRP A 135 7.04 5.66 -5.15
C TRP A 135 7.34 7.15 -5.09
N ASN A 136 8.56 7.54 -4.74
CA ASN A 136 8.97 8.94 -4.80
C ASN A 136 8.94 9.48 -6.23
N ALA A 137 9.41 8.71 -7.22
CA ALA A 137 9.36 9.11 -8.63
C ALA A 137 7.91 9.22 -9.14
N ILE A 138 7.04 8.27 -8.79
CA ILE A 138 5.61 8.30 -9.14
C ILE A 138 4.96 9.57 -8.59
N MET A 139 5.12 9.82 -7.29
CA MET A 139 4.47 10.96 -6.65
C MET A 139 5.06 12.29 -7.12
N ALA A 140 6.35 12.34 -7.46
CA ALA A 140 6.96 13.53 -8.06
C ALA A 140 6.37 13.81 -9.45
N ALA A 141 6.19 12.79 -10.29
CA ALA A 141 5.56 12.94 -11.61
C ALA A 141 4.08 13.38 -11.50
N ILE A 142 3.34 12.85 -10.51
CA ILE A 142 1.97 13.29 -10.23
C ILE A 142 1.94 14.76 -9.79
N ALA A 143 2.86 15.17 -8.90
CA ALA A 143 2.96 16.56 -8.44
C ALA A 143 3.30 17.51 -9.59
N ASP A 144 4.27 17.14 -10.44
CA ASP A 144 4.67 17.91 -11.62
C ASP A 144 3.51 18.08 -12.61
N LEU A 145 2.83 16.99 -12.96
CA LEU A 145 1.65 17.01 -13.83
C LEU A 145 0.53 17.89 -13.25
N ALA A 146 0.35 17.90 -11.94
CA ALA A 146 -0.62 18.73 -11.23
C ALA A 146 -0.15 20.17 -11.00
N ALA A 147 1.04 20.56 -11.46
CA ALA A 147 1.70 21.84 -11.19
C ALA A 147 1.81 22.17 -9.69
N LEU A 148 2.03 21.14 -8.86
CA LEU A 148 2.22 21.24 -7.41
C LEU A 148 3.72 21.23 -7.06
N PRO A 149 4.10 21.71 -5.86
CA PRO A 149 5.46 21.53 -5.36
C PRO A 149 5.86 20.05 -5.32
N PRO A 150 7.14 19.72 -5.57
CA PRO A 150 7.62 18.32 -5.56
C PRO A 150 7.35 17.57 -4.25
N LYS A 151 7.27 18.29 -3.13
CA LYS A 151 6.87 17.76 -1.83
C LYS A 151 5.47 18.27 -1.48
N LEU A 152 4.54 17.34 -1.29
CA LEU A 152 3.16 17.66 -0.96
C LEU A 152 3.06 18.16 0.48
N GLY A 153 2.12 19.09 0.73
CA GLY A 153 1.86 19.62 2.08
C GLY A 153 1.34 18.56 3.06
N ARG A 154 0.86 17.44 2.54
CA ARG A 154 0.47 16.25 3.30
C ARG A 154 0.71 15.02 2.42
N LYS A 155 1.22 13.95 3.00
CA LYS A 155 1.37 12.67 2.31
C LYS A 155 -0.01 12.09 1.97
N GLU A 156 -0.17 11.56 0.78
CA GLU A 156 -1.32 10.70 0.47
C GLU A 156 -1.17 9.36 1.21
N ARG A 157 -2.28 8.62 1.38
CA ARG A 157 -2.25 7.34 2.09
C ARG A 157 -3.02 6.28 1.31
N ILE A 158 -2.45 5.09 1.17
CA ILE A 158 -3.13 3.89 0.68
C ILE A 158 -3.21 2.90 1.84
N VAL A 159 -4.40 2.37 2.10
CA VAL A 159 -4.62 1.29 3.07
C VAL A 159 -5.28 0.13 2.34
N THR A 160 -4.67 -1.05 2.42
CA THR A 160 -5.28 -2.27 1.90
C THR A 160 -6.20 -2.92 2.94
N ASP A 161 -7.30 -3.52 2.49
CA ASP A 161 -8.28 -4.16 3.36
C ASP A 161 -8.88 -5.43 2.72
N VAL A 162 -9.31 -6.38 3.55
CA VAL A 162 -10.01 -7.59 3.09
C VAL A 162 -11.37 -7.28 2.47
N GLN A 163 -11.96 -6.15 2.87
CA GLN A 163 -13.20 -5.61 2.32
C GLN A 163 -13.21 -4.09 2.44
N ILE A 164 -13.56 -3.42 1.34
CA ILE A 164 -13.71 -1.96 1.26
C ILE A 164 -15.17 -1.59 0.97
N SER A 165 -15.54 -0.34 1.16
CA SER A 165 -16.91 0.14 1.04
C SER A 165 -17.40 0.15 -0.42
N HIS A 166 -16.53 0.45 -1.38
CA HIS A 166 -16.89 0.60 -2.79
C HIS A 166 -15.85 0.08 -3.77
N GLY A 167 -16.32 -0.58 -4.84
CA GLY A 167 -15.49 -0.96 -5.98
C GLY A 167 -14.33 -1.90 -5.61
N TRP A 168 -13.24 -1.82 -6.39
CA TRP A 168 -12.01 -2.60 -6.16
C TRP A 168 -10.87 -1.77 -5.53
N MET A 169 -10.84 -0.48 -5.87
CA MET A 169 -10.11 0.57 -5.16
C MET A 169 -10.98 1.83 -5.21
N HIS A 170 -10.91 2.69 -4.19
CA HIS A 170 -11.59 3.98 -4.23
C HIS A 170 -10.78 5.11 -3.59
N ALA A 171 -10.99 6.31 -4.12
CA ALA A 171 -10.39 7.52 -3.59
C ALA A 171 -10.94 7.85 -2.20
N GLY A 172 -10.14 8.57 -1.43
CA GLY A 172 -10.43 8.94 -0.05
C GLY A 172 -9.16 9.37 0.65
N TYR A 173 -9.27 9.62 1.96
CA TYR A 173 -8.08 9.72 2.80
C TYR A 173 -8.27 8.87 4.05
N PRO A 174 -7.76 7.62 4.05
CA PRO A 174 -6.91 7.02 3.03
C PRO A 174 -7.64 6.61 1.74
N ILE A 175 -6.88 6.44 0.65
CA ILE A 175 -7.26 5.66 -0.52
C ILE A 175 -7.36 4.20 -0.07
N MET A 176 -8.45 3.54 -0.41
CA MET A 176 -8.68 2.14 -0.03
C MET A 176 -8.45 1.21 -1.21
N ALA A 177 -7.82 0.08 -0.96
CA ALA A 177 -7.59 -0.97 -1.93
C ALA A 177 -7.87 -2.35 -1.31
N PHE A 178 -8.21 -3.35 -2.12
CA PHE A 178 -8.26 -4.72 -1.63
C PHE A 178 -6.87 -5.24 -1.23
N THR A 179 -6.80 -6.10 -0.20
CA THR A 179 -5.57 -6.80 0.21
C THR A 179 -4.88 -7.56 -0.93
N ALA A 180 -5.65 -8.00 -1.93
CA ALA A 180 -5.10 -8.63 -3.13
C ALA A 180 -4.10 -7.73 -3.89
N ALA A 181 -4.17 -6.41 -3.72
CA ALA A 181 -3.25 -5.44 -4.33
C ALA A 181 -1.98 -5.19 -3.51
N ALA A 182 -1.85 -5.78 -2.31
CA ALA A 182 -0.79 -5.43 -1.37
C ALA A 182 0.60 -5.70 -1.95
N HIS A 183 0.80 -6.83 -2.62
CA HIS A 183 2.08 -7.21 -3.22
C HIS A 183 2.47 -6.24 -4.33
N GLU A 184 1.53 -5.82 -5.17
CA GLU A 184 1.74 -4.86 -6.25
C GLU A 184 2.12 -3.47 -5.72
N LEU A 185 1.67 -3.12 -4.51
CA LEU A 185 2.00 -1.84 -3.88
C LEU A 185 3.40 -1.81 -3.25
N VAL A 186 3.95 -2.96 -2.84
CA VAL A 186 5.21 -3.01 -2.06
C VAL A 186 6.28 -3.94 -2.62
N GLN A 187 6.00 -4.70 -3.66
CA GLN A 187 6.98 -5.56 -4.32
C GLN A 187 7.23 -5.07 -5.73
N GLU A 188 8.43 -4.53 -5.95
CA GLU A 188 8.97 -4.28 -7.27
C GLU A 188 9.46 -5.61 -7.88
N ARG A 189 8.56 -6.56 -8.14
CA ARG A 189 9.00 -7.88 -8.66
C ARG A 189 9.58 -7.80 -10.07
N PHE A 190 9.15 -6.82 -10.85
CA PHE A 190 9.56 -6.67 -12.26
C PHE A 190 10.09 -5.28 -12.64
N GLY A 191 10.00 -4.31 -11.73
CA GLY A 191 10.54 -2.97 -11.93
C GLY A 191 9.80 -2.07 -12.91
N TRP A 192 10.05 -0.77 -12.80
CA TRP A 192 9.58 0.22 -13.80
C TRP A 192 10.08 -0.11 -15.20
N ASP A 193 11.27 -0.69 -15.32
CA ASP A 193 11.87 -1.01 -16.62
C ASP A 193 11.06 -2.04 -17.39
N ALA A 194 10.41 -3.00 -16.72
CA ALA A 194 9.52 -3.92 -17.41
C ALA A 194 8.28 -3.21 -17.97
N LEU A 195 7.67 -2.29 -17.21
CA LEU A 195 6.53 -1.51 -17.71
C LEU A 195 6.94 -0.57 -18.84
N LYS A 196 8.09 0.12 -18.72
CA LYS A 196 8.66 0.95 -19.79
C LYS A 196 8.97 0.13 -21.04
N LYS A 197 9.49 -1.09 -20.88
CA LYS A 197 9.76 -2.01 -22.00
C LYS A 197 8.46 -2.52 -22.63
N ALA A 198 7.44 -2.82 -21.84
CA ALA A 198 6.12 -3.21 -22.35
C ALA A 198 5.47 -2.07 -23.13
N PHE A 199 5.42 -0.85 -22.57
CA PHE A 199 4.89 0.34 -23.25
C PHE A 199 5.72 0.77 -24.45
N GLY A 200 7.05 0.70 -24.34
CA GLY A 200 7.98 0.90 -25.44
C GLY A 200 7.71 -0.02 -26.63
N ALA A 201 7.35 -1.28 -26.38
CA ALA A 201 6.99 -2.22 -27.43
C ALA A 201 5.73 -1.78 -28.20
N TYR A 202 4.73 -1.21 -27.51
CA TYR A 202 3.52 -0.72 -28.16
C TYR A 202 3.78 0.47 -29.11
N HIS A 203 4.70 1.36 -28.76
CA HIS A 203 5.03 2.51 -29.62
C HIS A 203 5.59 2.10 -30.99
N GLY A 204 6.19 0.90 -31.10
CA GLY A 204 6.68 0.34 -32.35
C GLY A 204 5.67 -0.53 -33.11
N MET A 205 4.47 -0.76 -32.57
CA MET A 205 3.45 -1.61 -33.22
C MET A 205 2.62 -0.80 -34.21
N SER A 206 2.52 -1.29 -35.45
CA SER A 206 1.66 -0.72 -36.50
C SER A 206 0.30 -1.42 -36.61
N SER A 207 0.13 -2.56 -35.95
CA SER A 207 -1.10 -3.37 -35.95
C SER A 207 -1.36 -3.89 -34.55
N TYR A 208 -2.60 -3.73 -34.09
CA TYR A 208 -3.07 -4.17 -32.78
C TYR A 208 -4.57 -4.49 -32.84
N PRO A 209 -5.08 -5.36 -31.96
CA PRO A 209 -6.51 -5.68 -31.90
C PRO A 209 -7.35 -4.44 -31.55
N ASP A 210 -8.52 -4.32 -32.17
CA ASP A 210 -9.48 -3.26 -31.88
C ASP A 210 -10.53 -3.68 -30.83
N ASP A 211 -10.67 -4.98 -30.57
CA ASP A 211 -11.51 -5.56 -29.52
C ASP A 211 -10.80 -5.69 -28.16
N ASN A 212 -11.58 -5.84 -27.08
CA ASN A 212 -11.06 -5.94 -25.72
C ASN A 212 -10.32 -7.24 -25.44
N THR A 213 -10.81 -8.37 -25.95
CA THR A 213 -10.19 -9.68 -25.73
C THR A 213 -8.79 -9.70 -26.35
N GLY A 214 -8.66 -9.23 -27.58
CA GLY A 214 -7.40 -9.11 -28.27
C GLY A 214 -6.44 -8.15 -27.55
N LYS A 215 -6.90 -6.99 -27.08
CA LYS A 215 -6.06 -6.05 -26.31
C LYS A 215 -5.54 -6.63 -25.00
N MET A 216 -6.41 -7.31 -24.24
CA MET A 216 -6.03 -7.97 -22.98
C MET A 216 -4.99 -9.07 -23.21
N ASN A 217 -5.18 -9.88 -24.25
CA ASN A 217 -4.24 -10.94 -24.62
C ASN A 217 -2.90 -10.38 -25.13
N LEU A 218 -2.93 -9.34 -25.95
CA LEU A 218 -1.73 -8.62 -26.38
C LEU A 218 -0.97 -8.02 -25.18
N TYR A 219 -1.67 -7.49 -24.19
CA TYR A 219 -1.07 -7.02 -22.94
C TYR A 219 -0.43 -8.14 -22.13
N ALA A 220 -1.15 -9.24 -21.91
CA ALA A 220 -0.60 -10.39 -21.20
C ALA A 220 0.66 -10.95 -21.88
N GLU A 221 0.68 -11.03 -23.21
CA GLU A 221 1.87 -11.39 -23.99
C GLU A 221 3.00 -10.38 -23.80
N THR A 222 2.72 -9.10 -24.04
CA THR A 222 3.73 -8.03 -24.08
C THR A 222 4.41 -7.87 -22.73
N VAL A 223 3.65 -7.86 -21.65
CA VAL A 223 4.20 -7.76 -20.29
C VAL A 223 4.97 -9.03 -19.94
N SER A 224 4.47 -10.22 -20.26
CA SER A 224 5.22 -11.48 -20.04
C SER A 224 6.60 -11.45 -20.69
N ARG A 225 6.69 -10.99 -21.95
CA ARG A 225 7.97 -10.82 -22.65
C ARG A 225 8.84 -9.74 -22.03
N ALA A 226 8.25 -8.64 -21.58
CA ALA A 226 8.98 -7.55 -20.96
C ALA A 226 9.67 -8.00 -19.66
N VAL A 227 8.93 -8.73 -18.81
CA VAL A 227 9.41 -9.24 -17.51
C VAL A 227 10.22 -10.55 -17.61
N GLY A 228 10.20 -11.22 -18.76
CA GLY A 228 10.90 -12.50 -18.97
C GLY A 228 10.28 -13.69 -18.22
N ARG A 229 8.99 -13.62 -17.86
CA ARG A 229 8.23 -14.66 -17.16
C ARG A 229 6.87 -14.83 -17.84
N ASN A 230 6.36 -16.06 -17.83
CA ASN A 230 5.01 -16.30 -18.31
C ASN A 230 3.99 -15.88 -17.22
N LEU A 231 3.25 -14.80 -17.49
CA LEU A 231 2.25 -14.22 -16.59
C LEU A 231 0.81 -14.65 -16.88
N THR A 232 0.58 -15.58 -17.82
CA THR A 232 -0.78 -15.96 -18.21
C THR A 232 -1.58 -16.54 -17.05
N GLY A 233 -0.94 -17.33 -16.18
CA GLY A 233 -1.57 -17.84 -14.95
C GLY A 233 -2.05 -16.72 -14.01
N PHE A 234 -1.22 -15.69 -13.82
CA PHE A 234 -1.58 -14.52 -13.02
C PHE A 234 -2.79 -13.78 -13.60
N PHE A 235 -2.81 -13.51 -14.90
CA PHE A 235 -3.94 -12.83 -15.53
C PHE A 235 -5.22 -13.69 -15.52
N ARG A 236 -5.11 -15.01 -15.67
CA ARG A 236 -6.27 -15.92 -15.51
C ARG A 236 -6.84 -15.87 -14.10
N ALA A 237 -6.00 -15.87 -13.07
CA ALA A 237 -6.44 -15.74 -11.68
C ALA A 237 -7.08 -14.36 -11.39
N TRP A 238 -6.75 -13.36 -12.20
CA TRP A 238 -7.42 -12.05 -12.25
C TRP A 238 -8.73 -12.03 -13.05
N GLY A 239 -9.20 -13.20 -13.52
CA GLY A 239 -10.42 -13.33 -14.30
C GLY A 239 -10.29 -12.92 -15.77
N TRP A 240 -9.08 -12.70 -16.27
CA TRP A 240 -8.89 -12.37 -17.69
C TRP A 240 -9.06 -13.62 -18.55
N SER A 241 -9.81 -13.49 -19.65
CA SER A 241 -9.95 -14.52 -20.67
C SER A 241 -8.67 -14.61 -21.51
N ILE A 242 -7.65 -15.27 -20.97
CA ILE A 242 -6.40 -15.55 -21.69
C ILE A 242 -6.63 -16.71 -22.67
N GLU A 243 -6.35 -16.45 -23.94
CA GLU A 243 -6.49 -17.42 -25.02
C GLU A 243 -5.28 -18.38 -25.07
N ALA A 244 -5.53 -19.61 -25.51
CA ALA A 244 -4.48 -20.60 -25.73
C ALA A 244 -3.39 -20.11 -26.71
N SER A 245 -3.77 -19.27 -27.68
CA SER A 245 -2.86 -18.63 -28.63
C SER A 245 -1.81 -17.75 -27.92
N THR A 246 -2.22 -17.01 -26.90
CA THR A 246 -1.35 -16.15 -26.08
C THR A 246 -0.39 -16.99 -25.24
N GLU A 247 -0.89 -18.06 -24.62
CA GLU A 247 -0.07 -18.97 -23.82
C GLU A 247 1.02 -19.64 -24.64
N GLU A 248 0.67 -20.11 -25.83
CA GLU A 248 1.60 -20.74 -26.76
C GLU A 248 2.75 -19.78 -27.12
N LYS A 249 2.45 -18.49 -27.30
CA LYS A 249 3.46 -17.46 -27.62
C LYS A 249 4.44 -17.18 -26.50
N VAL A 250 4.07 -17.42 -25.24
CA VAL A 250 4.91 -17.15 -24.06
C VAL A 250 5.36 -18.43 -23.33
N LYS A 251 5.01 -19.62 -23.84
CA LYS A 251 5.29 -20.92 -23.20
C LYS A 251 6.77 -21.18 -22.88
N ASN A 252 7.69 -20.57 -23.63
CA ASN A 252 9.13 -20.73 -23.44
C ASN A 252 9.67 -19.87 -22.30
N LEU A 253 8.86 -18.95 -21.75
CA LEU A 253 9.21 -18.18 -20.57
C LEU A 253 8.91 -19.00 -19.30
N PRO A 254 9.77 -18.92 -18.27
CA PRO A 254 9.52 -19.59 -16.99
C PRO A 254 8.20 -19.09 -16.39
N PRO A 255 7.30 -19.98 -15.94
CA PRO A 255 6.02 -19.60 -15.38
C PRO A 255 6.19 -18.88 -14.05
N TRP A 256 5.32 -17.89 -13.80
CA TRP A 256 5.21 -17.26 -12.49
C TRP A 256 4.20 -18.04 -11.64
N THR A 257 4.64 -19.09 -10.95
CA THR A 257 3.75 -20.03 -10.24
C THR A 257 3.40 -19.62 -8.80
N ASP A 258 4.16 -18.70 -8.22
CA ASP A 258 4.01 -18.16 -6.86
C ASP A 258 3.43 -16.74 -6.87
N HIS A 259 2.54 -16.45 -7.82
CA HIS A 259 1.93 -15.12 -7.95
C HIS A 259 0.89 -14.88 -6.84
N PRO A 260 0.66 -13.63 -6.40
CA PRO A 260 -0.21 -13.33 -5.24
C PRO A 260 -1.66 -13.81 -5.43
N MET A 261 -2.09 -13.93 -6.69
CA MET A 261 -3.43 -14.41 -7.01
C MET A 261 -3.59 -15.94 -7.10
N VAL A 262 -2.56 -16.74 -6.81
CA VAL A 262 -2.58 -18.19 -7.10
C VAL A 262 -3.69 -18.94 -6.36
N GLN A 263 -4.09 -18.42 -5.19
CA GLN A 263 -5.18 -18.96 -4.38
C GLN A 263 -6.60 -18.66 -4.93
N TYR A 264 -6.71 -17.81 -5.96
CA TYR A 264 -7.99 -17.38 -6.55
C TYR A 264 -8.22 -17.91 -7.98
N GLY A 265 -7.21 -18.59 -8.57
CA GLY A 265 -7.24 -19.10 -9.94
C GLY A 265 -7.48 -20.60 -10.06
#